data_AF-A0A8T0SL29-F1
#
_entry.id   AF-A0A8T0SL29-F1
#
_cell.length_a   1.000
_cell.length_b   1.000
_cell.length_c   1.000
_cell.angle_alpha   90.00
_cell.angle_beta   90.00
_cell.angle_gamma   90.00
#
_symmetry.space_group_name_H-M   'P 1'
#
loop_
_entity.id
_entity.type
_entity.pdbx_description
1 polymer ?
#
loop_
_entity_poly.entity_id
_entity_poly.type
_entity_poly.pdbx_seq_one_letter_code
_entity_poly.pdbx_strand_id
1 'polypeptide(L)'
;MDTGGGCSAAAAGVEEEAAQREREWEEAAEAVAYDSCTCPPPIVAVCGPGNSGKSAFSRIMLNTLIARYRNVGYLDIDVGQPEFTPPGFVSLHVFEEQTKDLTILYLRNPKRCFFFGDACAKRNPKLFLTYIFDLYDYFLKEFYCFRDVDNPKKSAIPLVINTSGWIKGTGLHVLTEMLKYVSPTHVIRVSTTVEHKNLPCGTFWMNKFDESPPVNLFKIRAAHNSPRYLLVKKEARIIRELRLTAYFRQCLPRDFNIFSLSDLIQGFASVHPFQLHLSKIHVIDLHCQVSRTDAHHFLNGTIVGLSTSASPPLSTESSTPCCIGLGFIRAVEISEDCIHLITPISHKLMEKVDIIFQSCIAAPSCLLQVSGILSDITDRLLKI
;
A
#
# COMPACT_ATOMS: atom_id res chain seq x y z
N MET A 1 -20.55 46.64 15.71
CA MET A 1 -19.65 46.16 16.77
C MET A 1 -20.55 45.37 17.71
N ASP A 2 -20.53 44.05 17.85
CA ASP A 2 -19.52 43.04 17.59
C ASP A 2 -20.21 41.69 17.30
N THR A 3 -19.83 41.03 16.21
CA THR A 3 -20.10 39.60 15.99
C THR A 3 -18.86 38.84 15.49
N GLY A 4 -17.66 39.44 15.59
CA GLY A 4 -16.41 38.89 15.06
C GLY A 4 -15.58 38.00 16.00
N GLY A 5 -15.90 37.90 17.30
CA GLY A 5 -15.01 37.29 18.30
C GLY A 5 -15.06 35.75 18.43
N GLY A 6 -16.17 35.10 18.04
CA GLY A 6 -16.38 33.67 18.32
C GLY A 6 -15.62 32.70 17.41
N CYS A 7 -15.31 33.11 16.17
CA CYS A 7 -14.63 32.24 15.21
C CYS A 7 -13.12 32.13 15.49
N SER A 8 -12.51 33.19 16.02
CA SER A 8 -11.06 33.24 16.31
C SER A 8 -10.66 32.36 17.49
N ALA A 9 -11.47 32.29 18.54
CA ALA A 9 -11.17 31.48 19.72
C ALA A 9 -11.34 29.97 19.46
N ALA A 10 -12.34 29.60 18.65
CA ALA A 10 -12.56 28.21 18.24
C ALA A 10 -11.45 27.71 17.29
N ALA A 11 -10.97 28.56 16.36
CA ALA A 11 -9.85 28.22 15.49
C ALA A 11 -8.54 28.06 16.30
N ALA A 12 -8.26 28.96 17.23
CA ALA A 12 -7.09 28.87 18.10
C ALA A 12 -7.08 27.59 18.96
N GLY A 13 -8.23 27.18 19.51
CA GLY A 13 -8.34 25.93 20.27
C GLY A 13 -8.12 24.67 19.41
N VAL A 14 -8.55 24.68 18.14
CA VAL A 14 -8.32 23.56 17.21
C VAL A 14 -6.85 23.43 16.84
N GLU A 15 -6.15 24.54 16.64
CA GLU A 15 -4.70 24.56 16.36
C GLU A 15 -3.89 24.08 17.57
N GLU A 16 -4.26 24.50 18.78
CA GLU A 16 -3.60 24.07 20.01
C GLU A 16 -3.77 22.55 20.27
N GLU A 17 -4.99 22.02 20.07
CA GLU A 17 -5.23 20.58 20.17
C GLU A 17 -4.46 19.78 19.12
N ALA A 18 -4.31 20.31 17.90
CA ALA A 18 -3.53 19.68 16.85
C ALA A 18 -2.04 19.65 17.21
N ALA A 19 -1.48 20.76 17.71
CA ALA A 19 -0.09 20.83 18.15
C ALA A 19 0.21 19.91 19.34
N GLN A 20 -0.71 19.81 20.31
CA GLN A 20 -0.55 18.88 21.43
C GLN A 20 -0.60 17.42 20.98
N ARG A 21 -1.36 17.11 19.93
CA ARG A 21 -1.43 15.77 19.36
C ARG A 21 -0.15 15.42 18.59
N GLU A 22 0.38 16.36 17.83
CA GLU A 22 1.65 16.20 17.13
C GLU A 22 2.78 15.91 18.11
N ARG A 23 2.87 16.67 19.21
CA ARG A 23 3.80 16.39 20.32
C ARG A 23 3.64 14.99 20.90
N GLU A 24 2.40 14.56 21.18
CA GLU A 24 2.14 13.20 21.68
C GLU A 24 2.62 12.11 20.70
N TRP A 25 2.48 12.35 19.40
CA TRP A 25 2.94 11.41 18.38
C TRP A 25 4.46 11.36 18.28
N GLU A 26 5.11 12.52 18.37
CA GLU A 26 6.57 12.64 18.40
C GLU A 26 7.16 11.96 19.66
N GLU A 27 6.62 12.27 20.84
CA GLU A 27 7.02 11.66 22.12
C GLU A 27 6.87 10.13 22.08
N ALA A 28 5.77 9.61 21.53
CA ALA A 28 5.57 8.18 21.39
C ALA A 28 6.57 7.55 20.41
N ALA A 29 6.88 8.22 19.28
CA ALA A 29 7.85 7.73 18.32
C ALA A 29 9.28 7.74 18.88
N GLU A 30 9.65 8.79 19.61
CA GLU A 30 10.94 8.90 20.30
C GLU A 30 11.08 7.85 21.40
N ALA A 31 10.04 7.64 22.20
CA ALA A 31 10.04 6.61 23.24
C ALA A 31 10.31 5.21 22.66
N VAL A 32 9.76 4.89 21.49
CA VAL A 32 10.02 3.60 20.82
C VAL A 32 11.41 3.56 20.17
N ALA A 33 11.85 4.65 19.53
CA ALA A 33 13.12 4.67 18.82
C ALA A 33 14.33 4.68 19.77
N TYR A 34 14.21 5.29 20.95
CA TYR A 34 15.30 5.52 21.91
C TYR A 34 15.10 4.79 23.24
N ASP A 35 14.19 3.80 23.31
CA ASP A 35 14.07 2.93 24.48
C ASP A 35 15.43 2.31 24.84
N SER A 36 15.72 2.11 26.13
CA SER A 36 17.01 1.60 26.60
C SER A 36 17.35 0.21 26.04
N CYS A 37 16.36 -0.52 25.55
CA CYS A 37 16.44 -1.85 24.95
C CYS A 37 16.51 -1.82 23.40
N THR A 38 17.30 -0.93 22.77
CA THR A 38 17.39 -0.84 21.29
C THR A 38 18.04 -2.02 20.56
N CYS A 39 18.34 -3.12 21.28
CA CYS A 39 18.83 -4.38 20.75
C CYS A 39 17.95 -5.53 21.31
N PRO A 40 17.21 -6.25 20.46
CA PRO A 40 17.15 -6.10 19.00
C PRO A 40 16.40 -4.82 18.56
N PRO A 41 16.62 -4.32 17.32
CA PRO A 41 15.92 -3.15 16.79
C PRO A 41 14.39 -3.31 16.83
N PRO A 42 13.61 -2.23 17.04
CA PRO A 42 12.18 -2.36 17.22
C PRO A 42 11.44 -2.81 15.94
N ILE A 43 10.51 -3.75 16.11
CA ILE A 43 9.45 -4.08 15.16
C ILE A 43 8.15 -3.47 15.68
N VAL A 44 7.61 -2.50 14.95
CA VAL A 44 6.53 -1.61 15.39
C VAL A 44 5.30 -1.79 14.50
N ALA A 45 4.19 -2.24 15.07
CA ALA A 45 2.91 -2.33 14.35
C ALA A 45 2.00 -1.16 14.71
N VAL A 46 1.54 -0.41 13.70
CA VAL A 46 0.66 0.76 13.88
C VAL A 46 -0.79 0.39 13.53
N CYS A 47 -1.62 0.26 14.55
CA CYS A 47 -2.96 -0.31 14.48
C CYS A 47 -4.05 0.71 14.89
N GLY A 48 -5.24 0.63 14.29
CA GLY A 48 -6.35 1.53 14.62
C GLY A 48 -7.40 1.65 13.51
N PRO A 49 -8.45 2.47 13.73
CA PRO A 49 -9.54 2.62 12.77
C PRO A 49 -9.10 3.28 11.46
N GLY A 50 -9.92 3.13 10.42
CA GLY A 50 -9.76 3.89 9.18
C GLY A 50 -9.80 5.40 9.43
N ASN A 51 -8.96 6.14 8.71
CA ASN A 51 -8.83 7.60 8.81
C ASN A 51 -8.47 8.14 10.21
N SER A 52 -7.80 7.34 11.05
CA SER A 52 -7.35 7.77 12.38
C SER A 52 -5.98 8.46 12.39
N GLY A 53 -5.28 8.49 11.25
CA GLY A 53 -3.93 9.05 11.14
C GLY A 53 -2.79 8.02 11.21
N LYS A 54 -3.07 6.72 11.09
CA LYS A 54 -2.05 5.65 11.13
C LYS A 54 -0.89 5.89 10.17
N SER A 55 -1.15 6.11 8.87
CA SER A 55 -0.07 6.32 7.91
C SER A 55 0.73 7.59 8.18
N ALA A 56 0.11 8.63 8.78
CA ALA A 56 0.82 9.83 9.22
C ALA A 56 1.74 9.55 10.41
N PHE A 57 1.24 8.83 11.43
CA PHE A 57 2.09 8.37 12.52
C PHE A 57 3.21 7.43 12.03
N SER A 58 2.90 6.49 11.13
CA SER A 58 3.90 5.58 10.53
C SER A 58 5.00 6.35 9.80
N ARG A 59 4.70 7.50 9.19
CA ARG A 59 5.71 8.40 8.60
C ARG A 59 6.57 9.08 9.66
N ILE A 60 5.98 9.58 10.75
CA ILE A 60 6.73 10.13 11.88
C ILE A 60 7.66 9.06 12.44
N MET A 61 7.13 7.88 12.76
CA MET A 61 7.91 6.74 13.26
C MET A 61 9.06 6.35 12.32
N LEU A 62 8.79 6.28 11.01
CA LEU A 62 9.81 6.01 10.00
C LEU A 62 10.92 7.06 10.04
N ASN A 63 10.57 8.35 10.04
CA ASN A 63 11.54 9.46 10.08
C ASN A 63 12.36 9.45 11.37
N THR A 64 11.73 9.22 12.53
CA THR A 64 12.40 9.12 13.82
C THR A 64 13.38 7.95 13.85
N LEU A 65 13.03 6.80 13.28
CA LEU A 65 13.94 5.65 13.18
C LEU A 65 15.08 5.91 12.19
N ILE A 66 14.82 6.55 11.05
CA ILE A 66 15.87 6.87 10.06
C ILE A 66 16.93 7.80 10.66
N ALA A 67 16.55 8.69 11.58
CA ALA A 67 17.50 9.55 12.28
C ALA A 67 18.46 8.78 13.21
N ARG A 68 18.12 7.54 13.59
CA ARG A 68 18.89 6.69 14.50
C ARG A 68 19.54 5.48 13.82
N TYR A 69 18.88 4.93 12.81
CA TYR A 69 19.26 3.71 12.12
C TYR A 69 19.55 4.04 10.66
N ARG A 70 20.70 3.57 10.16
CA ARG A 70 21.10 3.76 8.76
C ARG A 70 20.04 3.30 7.76
N ASN A 71 19.39 2.19 8.08
CA ASN A 71 18.35 1.57 7.27
C ASN A 71 17.12 1.29 8.13
N VAL A 72 15.94 1.46 7.55
CA VAL A 72 14.67 1.15 8.22
C VAL A 72 13.75 0.41 7.25
N GLY A 73 13.20 -0.71 7.69
CA GLY A 73 12.16 -1.44 6.97
C GLY A 73 10.80 -0.76 7.14
N TYR A 74 10.00 -0.77 6.07
CA TYR A 74 8.60 -0.34 6.12
C TYR A 74 7.73 -1.36 5.39
N LEU A 75 6.90 -2.07 6.12
CA LEU A 75 5.93 -3.03 5.59
C LEU A 75 4.55 -2.38 5.55
N ASP A 76 4.08 -2.09 4.34
CA ASP A 76 2.76 -1.53 4.12
C ASP A 76 1.76 -2.63 3.77
N ILE A 77 0.74 -2.79 4.60
CA ILE A 77 -0.32 -3.77 4.41
C ILE A 77 -1.68 -3.10 4.17
N ASP A 78 -1.75 -1.80 3.92
CA ASP A 78 -2.99 -1.15 3.49
C ASP A 78 -3.13 -1.16 1.95
N VAL A 79 -3.69 -2.25 1.40
CA VAL A 79 -3.98 -2.35 -0.06
C VAL A 79 -4.94 -1.26 -0.56
N GLY A 80 -5.72 -0.65 0.33
CA GLY A 80 -6.71 0.34 -0.04
C GLY A 80 -6.10 1.73 -0.23
N GLN A 81 -5.20 2.12 0.68
CA GLN A 81 -4.53 3.42 0.67
C GLN A 81 -3.06 3.26 1.09
N PRO A 82 -2.25 2.57 0.26
CA PRO A 82 -0.85 2.39 0.58
C PRO A 82 -0.11 3.73 0.48
N GLU A 83 1.00 3.83 1.21
CA GLU A 83 1.77 5.05 1.41
C GLU A 83 2.70 5.32 0.22
N PHE A 84 3.38 4.29 -0.29
CA PHE A 84 4.46 4.43 -1.28
C PHE A 84 4.22 3.72 -2.61
N THR A 85 3.14 2.97 -2.72
CA THR A 85 2.76 2.23 -3.93
C THR A 85 1.39 2.69 -4.44
N PRO A 86 1.00 2.31 -5.67
CA PRO A 86 -0.38 2.41 -6.10
C PRO A 86 -1.30 1.53 -5.24
N PRO A 87 -2.63 1.71 -5.26
CA PRO A 87 -3.54 0.79 -4.58
C PRO A 87 -3.40 -0.65 -5.07
N GLY A 88 -3.78 -1.58 -4.19
CA GLY A 88 -3.77 -3.02 -4.45
C GLY A 88 -2.44 -3.71 -4.19
N PHE A 89 -1.48 -3.05 -3.55
CA PHE A 89 -0.19 -3.66 -3.20
C PHE A 89 -0.07 -3.95 -1.70
N VAL A 90 0.61 -5.07 -1.39
CA VAL A 90 1.27 -5.29 -0.10
C VAL A 90 2.76 -5.20 -0.37
N SER A 91 3.47 -4.32 0.33
CA SER A 91 4.82 -3.94 -0.07
C SER A 91 5.78 -3.76 1.09
N LEU A 92 6.99 -4.30 0.93
CA LEU A 92 8.12 -4.05 1.80
C LEU A 92 9.08 -3.05 1.14
N HIS A 93 9.38 -1.98 1.85
CA HIS A 93 10.38 -0.97 1.48
C HIS A 93 11.54 -1.00 2.47
N VAL A 94 12.71 -0.59 2.00
CA VAL A 94 13.88 -0.31 2.85
C VAL A 94 14.32 1.12 2.53
N PHE A 95 14.33 1.95 3.57
CA PHE A 95 14.73 3.34 3.52
C PHE A 95 16.14 3.49 4.03
N GLU A 96 16.92 4.36 3.38
CA GLU A 96 18.28 4.72 3.79
C GLU A 96 18.28 6.20 4.19
N GLU A 97 19.18 6.58 5.10
CA GLU A 97 19.40 7.93 5.61
C GLU A 97 19.42 8.97 4.46
N GLN A 98 18.38 9.82 4.39
CA GLN A 98 18.10 10.90 3.40
C GLN A 98 16.92 10.73 2.41
N THR A 99 15.72 10.35 2.87
CA THR A 99 14.49 10.71 2.13
C THR A 99 13.96 12.06 2.61
N LYS A 100 14.32 13.14 1.91
CA LYS A 100 13.94 14.53 2.28
C LYS A 100 12.49 14.90 1.96
N ASP A 101 11.71 14.04 1.31
CA ASP A 101 10.32 14.39 1.00
C ASP A 101 9.41 13.16 0.91
N LEU A 102 8.72 12.85 2.02
CA LEU A 102 7.63 11.87 2.05
C LEU A 102 6.29 12.59 1.80
N THR A 103 6.18 13.24 0.65
CA THR A 103 4.91 13.85 0.22
C THR A 103 3.86 12.77 -0.03
N ILE A 104 2.58 13.13 0.06
CA ILE A 104 1.44 12.19 -0.06
C ILE A 104 1.40 11.45 -1.41
N LEU A 105 2.06 11.95 -2.45
CA LEU A 105 2.13 11.35 -3.79
C LEU A 105 3.49 10.71 -4.10
N TYR A 106 4.37 10.59 -3.11
CA TYR A 106 5.68 9.99 -3.30
C TYR A 106 5.55 8.49 -3.54
N LEU A 107 5.60 8.09 -4.81
CA LEU A 107 5.64 6.70 -5.23
C LEU A 107 7.09 6.21 -5.29
N ARG A 108 7.36 5.04 -4.72
CA ARG A 108 8.69 4.43 -4.68
C ARG A 108 8.61 2.95 -5.06
N ASN A 109 9.62 2.49 -5.78
CA ASN A 109 9.76 1.06 -6.05
C ASN A 109 10.02 0.31 -4.72
N PRO A 110 9.18 -0.67 -4.38
CA PRO A 110 9.40 -1.47 -3.18
C PRO A 110 10.60 -2.39 -3.35
N LYS A 111 11.17 -2.83 -2.21
CA LYS A 111 12.19 -3.88 -2.21
C LYS A 111 11.61 -5.20 -2.70
N ARG A 112 10.40 -5.52 -2.23
CA ARG A 112 9.53 -6.61 -2.72
C ARG A 112 8.07 -6.22 -2.51
N CYS A 113 7.20 -6.65 -3.40
CA CYS A 113 5.77 -6.49 -3.22
C CYS A 113 4.98 -7.61 -3.88
N PHE A 114 3.77 -7.80 -3.37
CA PHE A 114 2.75 -8.60 -4.00
C PHE A 114 1.62 -7.69 -4.44
N PHE A 115 1.10 -7.96 -5.63
CA PHE A 115 -0.10 -7.30 -6.10
C PHE A 115 -1.29 -8.14 -5.66
N PHE A 116 -2.14 -7.55 -4.82
CA PHE A 116 -3.39 -8.16 -4.37
C PHE A 116 -4.51 -7.98 -5.40
N GLY A 117 -4.45 -6.96 -6.27
CA GLY A 117 -5.43 -6.78 -7.34
C GLY A 117 -6.78 -6.20 -6.93
N ASP A 118 -6.98 -5.90 -5.64
CA ASP A 118 -8.20 -5.27 -5.12
C ASP A 118 -7.84 -4.26 -4.00
N ALA A 119 -8.62 -3.18 -3.89
CA ALA A 119 -8.48 -2.21 -2.80
C ALA A 119 -9.14 -2.70 -1.49
N CYS A 120 -9.83 -3.84 -1.53
CA CYS A 120 -10.51 -4.47 -0.40
C CYS A 120 -9.94 -5.87 -0.14
N ALA A 121 -9.01 -5.98 0.82
CA ALA A 121 -8.41 -7.26 1.17
C ALA A 121 -9.42 -8.33 1.69
N LYS A 122 -10.68 -7.94 2.02
CA LYS A 122 -11.71 -8.87 2.54
C LYS A 122 -12.09 -9.94 1.51
N ARG A 123 -11.80 -9.69 0.24
CA ARG A 123 -12.10 -10.59 -0.86
C ARG A 123 -11.38 -11.93 -0.75
N ASN A 124 -10.11 -11.91 -0.31
CA ASN A 124 -9.33 -13.12 -0.11
C ASN A 124 -8.39 -12.96 1.11
N PRO A 125 -8.93 -13.08 2.35
CA PRO A 125 -8.17 -12.86 3.57
C PRO A 125 -6.98 -13.83 3.75
N LYS A 126 -7.12 -15.07 3.25
CA LYS A 126 -6.07 -16.09 3.33
C LYS A 126 -4.87 -15.68 2.48
N LEU A 127 -5.09 -15.36 1.20
CA LEU A 127 -4.04 -14.87 0.30
C LEU A 127 -3.38 -13.60 0.85
N PHE A 128 -4.18 -12.69 1.40
CA PHE A 128 -3.67 -11.47 2.00
C PHE A 128 -2.74 -11.75 3.19
N LEU A 129 -3.10 -12.68 4.10
CA LEU A 129 -2.21 -13.11 5.18
C LEU A 129 -0.94 -13.77 4.65
N THR A 130 -1.04 -14.64 3.64
CA THR A 130 0.12 -15.26 2.99
C THR A 130 1.10 -14.19 2.48
N TYR A 131 0.62 -13.15 1.80
CA TYR A 131 1.49 -12.06 1.32
C TYR A 131 2.17 -11.30 2.45
N ILE A 132 1.46 -11.06 3.56
CA ILE A 132 2.04 -10.40 4.73
C ILE A 132 3.15 -11.26 5.34
N PHE A 133 2.87 -12.55 5.55
CA PHE A 133 3.80 -13.50 6.15
C PHE A 133 5.04 -13.69 5.29
N ASP A 134 4.88 -13.91 3.99
CA ASP A 134 5.99 -14.06 3.05
C ASP A 134 6.91 -12.82 3.02
N LEU A 135 6.35 -11.61 3.04
CA LEU A 135 7.13 -10.37 3.07
C LEU A 135 7.82 -10.17 4.43
N TYR A 136 7.18 -10.58 5.52
CA TYR A 136 7.76 -10.52 6.85
C TYR A 136 8.89 -11.53 7.03
N ASP A 137 8.71 -12.78 6.61
CA ASP A 137 9.75 -13.82 6.63
C ASP A 137 10.96 -13.43 5.79
N TYR A 138 10.70 -12.84 4.62
CA TYR A 138 11.76 -12.25 3.81
C TYR A 138 12.51 -11.15 4.54
N PHE A 139 11.77 -10.25 5.21
CA PHE A 139 12.38 -9.21 6.02
C PHE A 139 13.26 -9.80 7.11
N LEU A 140 12.76 -10.80 7.84
CA LEU A 140 13.52 -11.44 8.92
C LEU A 140 14.82 -12.08 8.40
N LYS A 141 14.72 -12.80 7.28
CA LYS A 141 15.85 -13.51 6.66
C LYS A 141 16.93 -12.56 6.15
N GLU A 142 16.56 -11.48 5.47
CA GLU A 142 17.53 -10.62 4.81
C GLU A 142 18.00 -9.44 5.65
N PHE A 143 17.15 -8.94 6.56
CA PHE A 143 17.35 -7.65 7.23
C PHE A 143 17.28 -7.70 8.75
N TYR A 144 16.83 -8.81 9.35
CA TYR A 144 16.69 -8.96 10.80
C TYR A 144 17.46 -10.18 11.34
N CYS A 145 18.64 -10.43 10.78
CA CYS A 145 19.52 -11.51 11.19
C CYS A 145 20.74 -10.99 11.97
N PHE A 146 21.04 -11.63 13.10
CA PHE A 146 22.17 -11.30 13.98
C PHE A 146 23.42 -12.15 13.70
N ARG A 147 23.45 -12.90 12.59
CA ARG A 147 24.35 -14.05 12.39
C ARG A 147 25.78 -13.72 11.97
N ASP A 148 26.07 -12.49 11.56
CA ASP A 148 27.43 -12.09 11.15
C ASP A 148 28.00 -11.06 12.16
N VAL A 149 28.48 -11.54 13.31
CA VAL A 149 29.17 -10.70 14.32
C VAL A 149 30.41 -10.00 13.71
N ASP A 150 30.99 -10.59 12.66
CA ASP A 150 32.17 -10.09 11.95
C ASP A 150 31.84 -9.16 10.76
N ASN A 151 30.56 -8.90 10.46
CA ASN A 151 30.17 -7.99 9.38
C ASN A 151 29.37 -6.79 9.92
N PRO A 152 30.04 -5.68 10.30
CA PRO A 152 29.37 -4.48 10.80
C PRO A 152 28.40 -3.81 9.80
N LYS A 153 28.34 -4.28 8.54
CA LYS A 153 27.36 -3.82 7.54
C LYS A 153 26.02 -4.56 7.58
N LYS A 154 25.90 -5.69 8.28
CA LYS A 154 24.65 -6.47 8.43
C LYS A 154 24.12 -6.40 9.86
N SER A 155 23.90 -5.20 10.36
CA SER A 155 23.11 -5.04 11.58
C SER A 155 21.63 -5.24 11.26
N ALA A 156 20.91 -5.90 12.16
CA ALA A 156 19.46 -5.95 12.08
C ALA A 156 18.90 -4.52 12.01
N ILE A 157 17.83 -4.32 11.23
CA ILE A 157 17.22 -3.00 11.05
C ILE A 157 15.82 -2.97 11.68
N PRO A 158 15.33 -1.83 12.17
CA PRO A 158 13.96 -1.72 12.67
C PRO A 158 12.94 -1.87 11.53
N LEU A 159 11.70 -2.21 11.90
CA LEU A 159 10.58 -2.35 10.97
C LEU A 159 9.37 -1.56 11.45
N VAL A 160 8.79 -0.73 10.58
CA VAL A 160 7.47 -0.11 10.77
C VAL A 160 6.45 -0.86 9.93
N ILE A 161 5.37 -1.33 10.54
CA ILE A 161 4.27 -2.03 9.89
C ILE A 161 3.03 -1.13 9.91
N ASN A 162 2.65 -0.61 8.74
CA ASN A 162 1.45 0.21 8.57
C ASN A 162 0.25 -0.67 8.26
N THR A 163 -0.75 -0.70 9.15
CA THR A 163 -1.92 -1.58 8.98
C THR A 163 -3.11 -0.88 8.31
N SER A 164 -3.99 -1.68 7.70
CA SER A 164 -5.29 -1.20 7.25
C SER A 164 -6.18 -0.76 8.43
N GLY A 165 -7.22 0.03 8.14
CA GLY A 165 -8.17 0.56 9.13
C GLY A 165 -9.21 -0.44 9.68
N TRP A 166 -8.90 -1.74 9.69
CA TRP A 166 -9.85 -2.78 9.99
C TRP A 166 -9.86 -3.18 11.45
N ILE A 167 -11.01 -2.95 12.09
CA ILE A 167 -11.19 -3.09 13.53
C ILE A 167 -12.28 -4.09 13.92
N LYS A 168 -13.00 -4.69 12.95
CA LYS A 168 -14.16 -5.58 13.17
C LYS A 168 -14.22 -6.72 12.15
N GLY A 169 -14.91 -7.80 12.53
CA GLY A 169 -15.22 -8.95 11.67
C GLY A 169 -13.95 -9.60 11.08
N THR A 170 -14.02 -10.02 9.82
CA THR A 170 -12.90 -10.61 9.08
C THR A 170 -11.63 -9.77 9.13
N GLY A 171 -11.78 -8.44 9.13
CA GLY A 171 -10.60 -7.57 9.15
C GLY A 171 -9.89 -7.52 10.50
N LEU A 172 -10.64 -7.64 11.60
CA LEU A 172 -10.05 -7.82 12.93
C LEU A 172 -9.36 -9.18 13.04
N HIS A 173 -9.96 -10.23 12.48
CA HIS A 173 -9.34 -11.57 12.46
C HIS A 173 -8.00 -11.56 11.72
N VAL A 174 -7.94 -10.96 10.53
CA VAL A 174 -6.67 -10.77 9.78
C VAL A 174 -5.64 -10.01 10.62
N LEU A 175 -6.03 -8.91 11.27
CA LEU A 175 -5.12 -8.16 12.14
C LEU A 175 -4.61 -9.00 13.31
N THR A 176 -5.50 -9.78 13.95
CA THR A 176 -5.15 -10.69 15.04
C THR A 176 -4.13 -11.73 14.60
N GLU A 177 -4.37 -12.43 13.48
CA GLU A 177 -3.45 -13.45 12.97
C GLU A 177 -2.11 -12.84 12.55
N MET A 178 -2.13 -11.64 11.96
CA MET A 178 -0.92 -10.89 11.66
C MET A 178 -0.10 -10.57 12.93
N LEU A 179 -0.74 -10.01 13.96
CA LEU A 179 -0.04 -9.65 15.19
C LEU A 179 0.52 -10.87 15.94
N LYS A 180 -0.19 -12.01 15.91
CA LYS A 180 0.32 -13.29 16.44
C LYS A 180 1.56 -13.75 15.66
N TYR A 181 1.48 -13.76 14.34
CA TYR A 181 2.56 -14.26 13.50
C TYR A 181 3.80 -13.37 13.56
N VAL A 182 3.61 -12.06 13.44
CA VAL A 182 4.70 -11.07 13.47
C VAL A 182 5.32 -10.98 14.86
N SER A 183 4.51 -11.09 15.92
CA SER A 183 4.94 -10.88 17.31
C SER A 183 5.76 -9.58 17.48
N PRO A 184 5.18 -8.41 17.13
CA PRO A 184 5.92 -7.15 17.14
C PRO A 184 6.34 -6.78 18.56
N THR A 185 7.54 -6.20 18.69
CA THR A 185 8.05 -5.67 19.97
C THR A 185 7.18 -4.53 20.52
N HIS A 186 6.62 -3.73 19.60
CA HIS A 186 5.86 -2.53 19.92
C HIS A 186 4.56 -2.51 19.13
N VAL A 187 3.46 -2.18 19.80
CA VAL A 187 2.16 -1.95 19.15
C VAL A 187 1.69 -0.54 19.47
N ILE A 188 1.51 0.27 18.43
CA ILE A 188 0.93 1.61 18.53
C ILE A 188 -0.55 1.50 18.22
N ARG A 189 -1.38 1.83 19.20
CA ARG A 189 -2.84 1.82 19.06
C ARG A 189 -3.37 3.24 18.94
N VAL A 190 -3.67 3.63 17.71
CA VAL A 190 -4.34 4.89 17.41
C VAL A 190 -5.82 4.77 17.75
N SER A 191 -6.28 5.57 18.71
CA SER A 191 -7.64 5.49 19.25
C SER A 191 -8.41 6.80 19.04
N THR A 192 -9.68 6.68 18.65
CA THR A 192 -10.63 7.78 18.61
C THR A 192 -11.34 7.94 19.96
N THR A 193 -12.03 9.05 20.17
CA THR A 193 -12.92 9.26 21.32
C THR A 193 -14.14 8.33 21.33
N VAL A 194 -14.46 7.71 20.18
CA VAL A 194 -15.64 6.85 20.01
C VAL A 194 -15.27 5.38 20.26
N GLU A 195 -15.60 4.86 21.43
CA GLU A 195 -15.14 3.54 21.91
C GLU A 195 -15.46 2.37 20.96
N HIS A 196 -16.69 2.27 20.45
CA HIS A 196 -17.10 1.20 19.54
C HIS A 196 -16.42 1.24 18.15
N LYS A 197 -15.63 2.29 17.86
CA LYS A 197 -14.80 2.43 16.66
C LYS A 197 -13.33 2.16 16.94
N ASN A 198 -12.96 1.77 18.15
CA ASN A 198 -11.60 1.39 18.47
C ASN A 198 -11.42 -0.13 18.42
N LEU A 199 -10.16 -0.55 18.38
CA LEU A 199 -9.79 -1.96 18.58
C LEU A 199 -10.21 -2.45 19.98
N PRO A 200 -10.28 -3.76 20.24
CA PRO A 200 -10.44 -4.26 21.60
C PRO A 200 -9.29 -3.81 22.53
N CYS A 201 -9.54 -3.78 23.83
CA CYS A 201 -8.53 -3.39 24.83
C CYS A 201 -7.51 -4.49 25.11
N GLY A 202 -6.34 -4.08 25.63
CA GLY A 202 -5.23 -4.98 25.91
C GLY A 202 -4.62 -5.63 24.67
N THR A 203 -3.97 -6.77 24.87
CA THR A 203 -3.35 -7.59 23.85
C THR A 203 -4.33 -8.62 23.28
N PHE A 204 -5.38 -8.14 22.60
CA PHE A 204 -6.50 -8.97 22.12
C PHE A 204 -6.13 -10.12 21.17
N TRP A 205 -4.90 -10.12 20.65
CA TRP A 205 -4.36 -11.16 19.79
C TRP A 205 -3.62 -12.26 20.56
N MET A 206 -3.30 -12.05 21.84
CA MET A 206 -2.61 -13.01 22.69
C MET A 206 -3.60 -13.93 23.39
N ASN A 207 -3.22 -15.20 23.55
CA ASN A 207 -3.96 -16.11 24.41
C ASN A 207 -3.65 -15.80 25.88
N LYS A 208 -4.64 -15.89 26.76
CA LYS A 208 -4.47 -15.62 28.21
C LYS A 208 -3.46 -16.55 28.91
N PHE A 209 -3.08 -17.63 28.25
CA PHE A 209 -2.19 -18.68 28.77
C PHE A 209 -0.81 -18.67 28.09
N ASP A 210 -0.54 -17.70 27.23
CA ASP A 210 0.72 -17.62 26.48
C ASP A 210 1.76 -16.84 27.31
N GLU A 211 2.86 -17.49 27.69
CA GLU A 211 4.01 -16.88 28.39
C GLU A 211 4.92 -16.08 27.45
N SER A 212 4.34 -15.47 26.42
CA SER A 212 5.07 -14.63 25.48
C SER A 212 5.57 -13.35 26.19
N PRO A 213 6.75 -12.82 25.79
CA PRO A 213 7.29 -11.62 26.40
C PRO A 213 6.31 -10.44 26.31
N PRO A 214 6.31 -9.52 27.29
CA PRO A 214 5.39 -8.39 27.30
C PRO A 214 5.62 -7.50 26.08
N VAL A 215 4.57 -7.29 25.29
CA VAL A 215 4.56 -6.36 24.16
C VAL A 215 4.42 -4.94 24.69
N ASN A 216 5.26 -4.01 24.22
CA ASN A 216 5.16 -2.60 24.58
C ASN A 216 3.99 -1.95 23.83
N LEU A 217 2.89 -1.69 24.55
CA LEU A 217 1.66 -1.11 24.00
C LEU A 217 1.59 0.40 24.26
N PHE A 218 1.62 1.19 23.20
CA PHE A 218 1.42 2.64 23.26
C PHE A 218 0.02 2.99 22.75
N LYS A 219 -0.70 3.84 23.48
CA LYS A 219 -2.00 4.35 23.05
C LYS A 219 -1.86 5.83 22.73
N ILE A 220 -2.19 6.21 21.49
CA ILE A 220 -2.15 7.60 21.03
C ILE A 220 -3.51 8.06 20.51
N ARG A 221 -3.77 9.36 20.56
CA ARG A 221 -5.00 9.98 20.02
C ARG A 221 -5.01 10.02 18.50
N ALA A 222 -6.17 9.78 17.90
CA ALA A 222 -6.39 9.88 16.45
C ALA A 222 -6.39 11.34 15.95
N ALA A 223 -6.01 11.54 14.69
CA ALA A 223 -5.97 12.87 14.04
C ALA A 223 -7.36 13.50 13.83
N HIS A 224 -8.39 12.69 13.60
CA HIS A 224 -9.75 13.19 13.43
C HIS A 224 -10.74 12.35 14.23
N ASN A 225 -11.67 13.04 14.89
CA ASN A 225 -12.83 12.42 15.50
C ASN A 225 -13.84 12.05 14.39
N SER A 226 -13.74 10.83 13.88
CA SER A 226 -14.79 10.15 13.11
C SER A 226 -15.51 11.00 12.04
N PRO A 227 -14.85 11.33 10.92
CA PRO A 227 -15.53 11.97 9.79
C PRO A 227 -16.67 11.10 9.25
N ARG A 228 -17.64 11.72 8.58
CA ARG A 228 -18.78 11.01 7.98
C ARG A 228 -18.26 9.96 6.99
N TYR A 229 -18.68 8.71 7.16
CA TYR A 229 -18.21 7.55 6.38
C TYR A 229 -18.25 7.75 4.85
N LEU A 230 -19.28 8.43 4.33
CA LEU A 230 -19.42 8.70 2.90
C LEU A 230 -18.35 9.66 2.36
N LEU A 231 -17.93 10.65 3.15
CA LEU A 231 -16.86 11.58 2.78
C LEU A 231 -15.53 10.83 2.71
N VAL A 232 -15.23 10.03 3.74
CA VAL A 232 -14.02 9.19 3.79
C VAL A 232 -13.92 8.24 2.59
N LYS A 233 -15.05 7.63 2.19
CA LYS A 233 -15.09 6.76 1.00
C LYS A 233 -14.81 7.51 -0.30
N LYS A 234 -15.38 8.71 -0.47
CA LYS A 234 -15.15 9.55 -1.65
C LYS A 234 -13.70 10.02 -1.72
N GLU A 235 -13.16 10.54 -0.62
CA GLU A 235 -11.76 10.93 -0.48
C GLU A 235 -10.82 9.76 -0.81
N ALA A 236 -11.11 8.57 -0.27
CA ALA A 236 -10.30 7.39 -0.55
C ALA A 236 -10.29 7.00 -2.03
N ARG A 237 -11.43 7.13 -2.72
CA ARG A 237 -11.48 6.90 -4.18
C ARG A 237 -10.64 7.92 -4.94
N ILE A 238 -10.75 9.20 -4.58
CA ILE A 238 -9.98 10.28 -5.23
C ILE A 238 -8.48 10.07 -5.03
N ILE A 239 -8.04 9.77 -3.81
CA ILE A 239 -6.61 9.52 -3.51
C ILE A 239 -6.08 8.33 -4.32
N ARG A 240 -6.87 7.26 -4.47
CA ARG A 240 -6.48 6.11 -5.30
C ARG A 240 -6.30 6.48 -6.77
N GLU A 241 -7.25 7.24 -7.33
CA GLU A 241 -7.18 7.69 -8.71
C GLU A 241 -5.98 8.63 -8.94
N LEU A 242 -5.71 9.54 -7.99
CA LEU A 242 -4.53 10.41 -8.02
C LEU A 242 -3.22 9.60 -7.98
N ARG A 243 -3.11 8.59 -7.12
CA ARG A 243 -1.92 7.72 -7.04
C ARG A 243 -1.71 6.91 -8.32
N LEU A 244 -2.77 6.37 -8.90
CA LEU A 244 -2.68 5.66 -10.18
C LEU A 244 -2.29 6.61 -11.32
N THR A 245 -2.87 7.81 -11.34
CA THR A 245 -2.50 8.85 -12.32
C THR A 245 -1.03 9.23 -12.18
N ALA A 246 -0.54 9.45 -10.95
CA ALA A 246 0.86 9.74 -10.67
C ALA A 246 1.80 8.58 -11.07
N TYR A 247 1.36 7.33 -10.90
CA TYR A 247 2.09 6.15 -11.36
C TYR A 247 2.25 6.16 -12.88
N PHE A 248 1.14 6.26 -13.63
CA PHE A 248 1.18 6.22 -15.10
C PHE A 248 1.75 7.49 -15.72
N ARG A 249 1.71 8.64 -15.05
CA ARG A 249 2.38 9.88 -15.50
C ARG A 249 3.89 9.69 -15.74
N GLN A 250 4.50 8.69 -15.11
CA GLN A 250 5.90 8.33 -15.35
C GLN A 250 6.14 7.78 -16.77
N CYS A 251 5.10 7.40 -17.51
CA CYS A 251 5.18 7.06 -18.94
C CYS A 251 5.38 8.28 -19.85
N LEU A 252 5.11 9.49 -19.35
CA LEU A 252 5.26 10.73 -20.11
C LEU A 252 6.61 11.40 -19.79
N PRO A 253 7.17 12.21 -20.71
CA PRO A 253 8.39 12.98 -20.46
C PRO A 253 8.30 13.81 -19.16
N ARG A 254 9.43 13.99 -18.47
CA ARG A 254 9.43 14.71 -17.18
C ARG A 254 8.98 16.16 -17.32
N ASP A 255 9.37 16.78 -18.42
CA ASP A 255 9.05 18.14 -18.87
C ASP A 255 7.68 18.26 -19.55
N PHE A 256 6.89 17.18 -19.64
CA PHE A 256 5.54 17.25 -20.18
C PHE A 256 4.63 18.11 -19.27
N ASN A 257 4.23 19.26 -19.78
CA ASN A 257 3.38 20.21 -19.05
C ASN A 257 1.94 19.66 -18.90
N ILE A 258 1.41 19.72 -17.68
CA ILE A 258 0.02 19.34 -17.38
C ILE A 258 -0.66 20.54 -16.75
N PHE A 259 -1.61 21.12 -17.45
CA PHE A 259 -2.47 22.18 -16.93
C PHE A 259 -3.91 21.69 -16.73
N SER A 260 -4.29 20.59 -17.38
CA SER A 260 -5.63 20.05 -17.40
C SER A 260 -5.64 18.51 -17.50
N LEU A 261 -6.81 17.91 -17.28
CA LEU A 261 -7.04 16.49 -17.52
C LEU A 261 -6.88 16.12 -19.01
N SER A 262 -7.25 17.03 -19.91
CA SER A 262 -7.14 16.85 -21.36
C SER A 262 -5.69 16.68 -21.82
N ASP A 263 -4.75 17.40 -21.20
CA ASP A 263 -3.31 17.26 -21.50
C ASP A 263 -2.82 15.86 -21.13
N LEU A 264 -3.28 15.30 -20.00
CA LEU A 264 -2.96 13.93 -19.59
C LEU A 264 -3.51 12.90 -20.58
N ILE A 265 -4.77 13.07 -21.01
CA ILE A 265 -5.40 12.16 -21.97
C ILE A 265 -4.64 12.17 -23.29
N GLN A 266 -4.32 13.36 -23.81
CA GLN A 266 -3.55 13.50 -25.05
C GLN A 266 -2.14 12.92 -24.89
N GLY A 267 -1.48 13.19 -23.76
CA GLY A 267 -0.19 12.62 -23.42
C GLY A 267 -0.22 11.10 -23.46
N PHE A 268 -1.14 10.46 -22.74
CA PHE A 268 -1.27 9.00 -22.72
C PHE A 268 -1.67 8.41 -24.07
N ALA A 269 -2.47 9.11 -24.88
CA ALA A 269 -2.79 8.69 -26.23
C ALA A 269 -1.56 8.64 -27.17
N SER A 270 -0.59 9.54 -26.94
CA SER A 270 0.66 9.60 -27.70
C SER A 270 1.71 8.57 -27.27
N VAL A 271 1.52 7.90 -26.12
CA VAL A 271 2.44 6.86 -25.66
C VAL A 271 2.36 5.65 -26.58
N HIS A 272 3.50 5.24 -27.14
CA HIS A 272 3.60 4.00 -27.89
C HIS A 272 3.49 2.81 -26.93
N PRO A 273 2.47 1.94 -27.06
CA PRO A 273 2.27 0.83 -26.15
C PRO A 273 3.32 -0.26 -26.39
N PHE A 274 3.75 -0.92 -25.32
CA PHE A 274 4.51 -2.15 -25.40
C PHE A 274 3.62 -3.25 -26.00
N GLN A 275 4.19 -4.06 -26.88
CA GLN A 275 3.53 -5.21 -27.48
C GLN A 275 4.02 -6.48 -26.77
N LEU A 276 3.09 -7.24 -26.21
CA LEU A 276 3.36 -8.54 -25.61
C LEU A 276 2.63 -9.62 -26.40
N HIS A 277 3.26 -10.78 -26.57
CA HIS A 277 2.64 -11.92 -27.22
C HIS A 277 1.62 -12.59 -26.30
N LEU A 278 0.35 -12.60 -26.69
CA LEU A 278 -0.74 -13.16 -25.89
C LEU A 278 -0.47 -14.62 -25.50
N SER A 279 0.03 -15.43 -26.44
CA SER A 279 0.41 -16.84 -26.27
C SER A 279 1.53 -17.09 -25.25
N LYS A 280 2.37 -16.08 -24.97
CA LYS A 280 3.47 -16.16 -24.00
C LYS A 280 3.08 -15.64 -22.62
N ILE A 281 1.89 -15.07 -22.47
CA ILE A 281 1.43 -14.47 -21.22
C ILE A 281 0.45 -15.41 -20.51
N HIS A 282 0.79 -15.76 -19.28
CA HIS A 282 -0.11 -16.44 -18.37
C HIS A 282 -0.93 -15.42 -17.55
N VAL A 283 -2.25 -15.46 -17.69
CA VAL A 283 -3.16 -14.57 -16.96
C VAL A 283 -3.67 -15.28 -15.71
N ILE A 284 -3.45 -14.66 -14.55
CA ILE A 284 -3.86 -15.17 -13.24
C ILE A 284 -4.93 -14.25 -12.64
N ASP A 285 -6.10 -14.82 -12.32
CA ASP A 285 -7.07 -14.18 -11.43
C ASP A 285 -6.78 -14.58 -9.98
N LEU A 286 -6.26 -13.64 -9.20
CA LEU A 286 -5.87 -13.84 -7.80
C LEU A 286 -7.04 -14.16 -6.85
N HIS A 287 -8.27 -13.99 -7.32
CA HIS A 287 -9.47 -14.11 -6.50
C HIS A 287 -10.49 -15.11 -7.06
N CYS A 288 -10.17 -15.78 -8.17
CA CYS A 288 -11.01 -16.84 -8.74
C CYS A 288 -10.25 -18.16 -8.77
N GLN A 289 -10.89 -19.23 -8.29
CA GLN A 289 -10.31 -20.59 -8.31
C GLN A 289 -10.55 -21.33 -9.64
N VAL A 290 -11.30 -20.74 -10.56
CA VAL A 290 -11.67 -21.37 -11.84
C VAL A 290 -10.90 -20.69 -12.96
N SER A 291 -10.07 -21.46 -13.66
CA SER A 291 -9.42 -21.02 -14.90
C SER A 291 -10.49 -20.57 -15.89
N ARG A 292 -10.50 -19.27 -16.22
CA ARG A 292 -11.37 -18.74 -17.27
C ARG A 292 -10.65 -18.93 -18.60
N THR A 293 -11.15 -19.84 -19.40
CA THR A 293 -10.70 -20.08 -20.79
C THR A 293 -10.73 -18.82 -21.67
N ASP A 294 -11.50 -17.80 -21.26
CA ASP A 294 -11.68 -16.53 -21.99
C ASP A 294 -11.13 -15.30 -21.23
N ALA A 295 -10.21 -15.49 -20.28
CA ALA A 295 -9.74 -14.40 -19.40
C ALA A 295 -9.25 -13.15 -20.17
N HIS A 296 -8.69 -13.36 -21.36
CA HIS A 296 -8.13 -12.30 -22.21
C HIS A 296 -9.18 -11.28 -22.71
N HIS A 297 -10.44 -11.69 -22.89
CA HIS A 297 -11.50 -10.82 -23.40
C HIS A 297 -11.86 -9.67 -22.45
N PHE A 298 -11.59 -9.85 -21.15
CA PHE A 298 -11.94 -8.87 -20.11
C PHE A 298 -10.77 -7.96 -19.70
N LEU A 299 -9.63 -8.08 -20.37
CA LEU A 299 -8.43 -7.32 -20.04
C LEU A 299 -8.42 -5.92 -20.66
N ASN A 300 -9.16 -5.70 -21.75
CA ASN A 300 -9.14 -4.41 -22.44
C ASN A 300 -9.63 -3.27 -21.54
N GLY A 301 -8.85 -2.19 -21.44
CA GLY A 301 -9.13 -1.04 -20.60
C GLY A 301 -8.94 -1.29 -19.10
N THR A 302 -8.22 -2.35 -18.71
CA THR A 302 -7.98 -2.68 -17.29
C THR A 302 -6.56 -2.37 -16.85
N ILE A 303 -6.41 -2.12 -15.55
CA ILE A 303 -5.11 -2.12 -14.88
C ILE A 303 -4.79 -3.56 -14.47
N VAL A 304 -3.56 -3.97 -14.70
CA VAL A 304 -3.06 -5.30 -14.34
C VAL A 304 -1.75 -5.20 -13.58
N GLY A 305 -1.49 -6.21 -12.74
CA GLY A 305 -0.16 -6.43 -12.17
C GLY A 305 0.71 -7.22 -13.14
N LEU A 306 1.99 -6.90 -13.21
CA LEU A 306 2.95 -7.55 -14.10
C LEU A 306 3.99 -8.32 -13.30
N SER A 307 4.32 -9.52 -13.74
CA SER A 307 5.27 -10.40 -13.06
C SER A 307 6.04 -11.28 -14.03
N THR A 308 7.03 -12.00 -13.48
CA THR A 308 7.90 -12.92 -14.20
C THR A 308 7.97 -14.26 -13.45
N SER A 309 7.83 -15.37 -14.17
CA SER A 309 7.98 -16.73 -13.62
C SER A 309 9.39 -17.00 -13.09
N ALA A 310 10.38 -16.24 -13.58
CA ALA A 310 11.75 -16.29 -13.08
C ALA A 310 11.91 -15.69 -11.68
N SER A 311 10.88 -15.05 -11.12
CA SER A 311 10.94 -14.56 -9.75
C SER A 311 10.85 -15.75 -8.78
N PRO A 312 11.85 -15.95 -7.90
CA PRO A 312 11.84 -17.08 -6.98
C PRO A 312 10.66 -16.96 -6.00
N PRO A 313 9.90 -18.05 -5.76
CA PRO A 313 8.86 -18.05 -4.73
C PRO A 313 9.48 -17.78 -3.36
N LEU A 314 8.75 -17.04 -2.54
CA LEU A 314 9.21 -16.58 -1.22
C LEU A 314 9.15 -17.69 -0.16
N SER A 315 8.19 -18.60 -0.30
CA SER A 315 7.97 -19.75 0.56
C SER A 315 7.51 -20.95 -0.27
N THR A 316 7.59 -22.14 0.30
CA THR A 316 7.03 -23.36 -0.32
C THR A 316 5.50 -23.36 -0.35
N GLU A 317 4.85 -22.50 0.45
CA GLU A 317 3.39 -22.41 0.54
C GLU A 317 2.78 -21.36 -0.40
N SER A 318 3.56 -20.36 -0.84
CA SER A 318 3.10 -19.28 -1.72
C SER A 318 3.71 -19.40 -3.11
N SER A 319 2.87 -19.80 -4.07
CA SER A 319 3.22 -19.88 -5.48
C SER A 319 3.09 -18.55 -6.22
N THR A 320 2.61 -17.48 -5.57
CA THR A 320 2.41 -16.20 -6.27
C THR A 320 3.77 -15.53 -6.50
N PRO A 321 4.15 -15.21 -7.74
CA PRO A 321 5.38 -14.52 -8.01
C PRO A 321 5.32 -13.04 -7.60
N CYS A 322 6.49 -12.43 -7.34
CA CYS A 322 6.56 -11.02 -6.94
C CYS A 322 6.07 -10.12 -8.08
N CYS A 323 5.30 -9.08 -7.74
CA CYS A 323 4.90 -8.09 -8.74
C CYS A 323 6.05 -7.12 -9.01
N ILE A 324 6.29 -6.79 -10.28
CA ILE A 324 7.32 -5.81 -10.68
C ILE A 324 6.74 -4.42 -10.98
N GLY A 325 5.41 -4.32 -11.10
CA GLY A 325 4.71 -3.06 -11.31
C GLY A 325 3.33 -3.26 -11.96
N LEU A 326 2.69 -2.16 -12.31
CA LEU A 326 1.40 -2.14 -13.02
C LEU A 326 1.57 -1.83 -14.51
N GLY A 327 0.62 -2.32 -15.29
CA GLY A 327 0.37 -1.88 -16.67
C GLY A 327 -1.11 -1.59 -16.92
N PHE A 328 -1.38 -0.76 -17.91
CA PHE A 328 -2.71 -0.49 -18.42
C PHE A 328 -2.85 -1.12 -19.81
N ILE A 329 -3.79 -2.04 -19.96
CA ILE A 329 -4.04 -2.72 -21.23
C ILE A 329 -4.90 -1.83 -22.11
N ARG A 330 -4.31 -1.30 -23.17
CA ARG A 330 -4.96 -0.39 -24.12
C ARG A 330 -5.81 -1.15 -25.14
N ALA A 331 -5.34 -2.31 -25.57
CA ALA A 331 -6.02 -3.18 -26.53
C ALA A 331 -5.51 -4.62 -26.40
N VAL A 332 -6.36 -5.57 -26.76
CA VAL A 332 -6.01 -7.00 -26.91
C VAL A 332 -6.49 -7.43 -28.28
N GLU A 333 -5.55 -7.83 -29.13
CA GLU A 333 -5.80 -8.26 -30.51
C GLU A 333 -5.56 -9.77 -30.59
N ILE A 334 -6.63 -10.55 -30.41
CA ILE A 334 -6.54 -12.02 -30.31
C ILE A 334 -6.08 -12.64 -31.64
N SER A 335 -6.54 -12.10 -32.78
CA SER A 335 -6.14 -12.60 -34.10
C SER A 335 -4.65 -12.42 -34.38
N GLU A 336 -4.04 -11.36 -33.83
CA GLU A 336 -2.64 -11.00 -34.02
C GLU A 336 -1.74 -11.48 -32.87
N ASP A 337 -2.27 -12.26 -31.92
CA ASP A 337 -1.55 -12.73 -30.73
C ASP A 337 -0.90 -11.59 -29.94
N CYS A 338 -1.56 -10.43 -29.81
CA CYS A 338 -0.92 -9.21 -29.31
C CYS A 338 -1.70 -8.53 -28.17
N ILE A 339 -0.99 -8.10 -27.13
CA ILE A 339 -1.48 -7.21 -26.07
C ILE A 339 -0.73 -5.89 -26.16
N HIS A 340 -1.47 -4.78 -26.28
CA HIS A 340 -0.94 -3.43 -26.24
C HIS A 340 -1.04 -2.86 -24.82
N LEU A 341 0.10 -2.57 -24.20
CA LEU A 341 0.17 -2.20 -22.79
C LEU A 341 1.00 -0.93 -22.56
N ILE A 342 0.47 -0.02 -21.74
CA ILE A 342 1.16 1.18 -21.27
C ILE A 342 1.67 0.92 -19.85
N THR A 343 2.94 1.19 -19.59
CA THR A 343 3.55 1.01 -18.27
C THR A 343 4.81 1.86 -18.11
N PRO A 344 5.11 2.35 -16.89
CA PRO A 344 6.38 3.01 -16.59
C PRO A 344 7.51 2.01 -16.31
N ILE A 345 7.25 0.70 -16.34
CA ILE A 345 8.28 -0.33 -16.18
C ILE A 345 9.27 -0.27 -17.34
N SER A 346 10.57 -0.36 -17.04
CA SER A 346 11.63 -0.30 -18.06
C SER A 346 11.54 -1.44 -19.08
N HIS A 347 11.93 -1.17 -20.32
CA HIS A 347 11.96 -2.15 -21.42
C HIS A 347 12.66 -3.47 -21.04
N LYS A 348 13.82 -3.38 -20.37
CA LYS A 348 14.61 -4.54 -19.90
C LYS A 348 13.83 -5.49 -18.97
N LEU A 349 12.91 -4.96 -18.17
CA LEU A 349 12.06 -5.77 -17.30
C LEU A 349 10.83 -6.28 -18.06
N MET A 350 10.28 -5.46 -18.94
CA MET A 350 9.13 -5.85 -19.79
C MET A 350 9.42 -7.04 -20.69
N GLU A 351 10.64 -7.17 -21.20
CA GLU A 351 11.08 -8.34 -21.98
C GLU A 351 10.99 -9.67 -21.23
N LYS A 352 10.93 -9.63 -19.89
CA LYS A 352 10.87 -10.82 -19.02
C LYS A 352 9.48 -11.11 -18.47
N VAL A 353 8.50 -10.28 -18.81
CA VAL A 353 7.12 -10.43 -18.33
C VAL A 353 6.47 -11.57 -19.08
N ASP A 354 6.02 -12.56 -18.31
CA ASP A 354 5.26 -13.73 -18.79
C ASP A 354 4.00 -13.96 -17.95
N ILE A 355 3.74 -13.14 -16.94
CA ILE A 355 2.58 -13.25 -16.06
C ILE A 355 1.86 -11.90 -15.93
N ILE A 356 0.53 -11.94 -16.07
CA ILE A 356 -0.38 -10.83 -15.84
C ILE A 356 -1.36 -11.20 -14.73
N PHE A 357 -1.41 -10.39 -13.68
CA PHE A 357 -2.41 -10.50 -12.62
C PHE A 357 -3.61 -9.62 -12.95
N GLN A 358 -4.79 -10.23 -13.08
CA GLN A 358 -6.03 -9.49 -13.24
C GLN A 358 -6.35 -8.68 -11.98
N SER A 359 -6.87 -7.48 -12.16
CA SER A 359 -7.28 -6.62 -11.05
C SER A 359 -8.74 -6.18 -11.16
N CYS A 360 -9.30 -5.80 -10.03
CA CYS A 360 -10.59 -5.09 -9.93
C CYS A 360 -10.38 -3.61 -9.59
N ILE A 361 -9.18 -3.10 -9.81
CA ILE A 361 -8.84 -1.69 -9.60
C ILE A 361 -9.35 -0.92 -10.81
N ALA A 362 -10.19 0.09 -10.56
CA ALA A 362 -10.68 0.96 -11.61
C ALA A 362 -9.52 1.77 -12.22
N ALA A 363 -9.43 1.76 -13.55
CA ALA A 363 -8.50 2.60 -14.27
C ALA A 363 -8.89 4.09 -14.11
N PRO A 364 -7.91 4.99 -13.93
CA PRO A 364 -8.13 6.43 -14.01
C PRO A 364 -8.85 6.84 -15.29
N SER A 365 -9.73 7.82 -15.16
CA SER A 365 -10.50 8.37 -16.28
C SER A 365 -9.62 8.84 -17.44
N CYS A 366 -8.45 9.43 -17.14
CA CYS A 366 -7.48 9.88 -18.14
C CYS A 366 -6.86 8.77 -19.00
N LEU A 367 -6.85 7.52 -18.53
CA LEU A 367 -6.37 6.37 -19.31
C LEU A 367 -7.50 5.74 -20.14
N LEU A 368 -8.72 5.70 -19.60
CA LEU A 368 -9.87 5.12 -20.29
C LEU A 368 -10.32 5.94 -21.50
N GLN A 369 -10.16 7.25 -21.47
CA GLN A 369 -10.52 8.09 -22.62
C GLN A 369 -9.54 7.96 -23.79
N VAL A 370 -8.37 7.34 -23.58
CA VAL A 370 -7.41 6.99 -24.65
C VAL A 370 -7.89 5.79 -25.47
N SER A 371 -8.62 4.85 -24.86
CA SER A 371 -9.20 3.71 -25.60
C SER A 371 -10.41 4.12 -26.45
N GLY A 372 -10.92 5.35 -26.29
CA GLY A 372 -12.12 5.87 -26.94
C GLY A 372 -11.92 6.62 -28.26
N ILE A 373 -10.70 6.68 -28.81
CA ILE A 373 -10.53 7.10 -30.20
C ILE A 373 -10.80 5.87 -31.07
N LEU A 374 -12.06 5.78 -31.51
CA LEU A 374 -12.78 4.72 -32.24
C LEU A 374 -13.44 3.63 -31.37
N SER A 375 -14.78 3.73 -31.38
CA SER A 375 -15.82 2.77 -31.01
C SER A 375 -16.00 2.44 -29.52
N ASP A 376 -17.23 2.73 -29.08
CA ASP A 376 -18.03 1.84 -28.22
C ASP A 376 -18.32 2.25 -26.76
N ILE A 377 -18.59 3.55 -26.56
CA ILE A 377 -19.30 4.02 -25.36
C ILE A 377 -20.82 3.74 -25.46
N THR A 378 -21.34 3.47 -26.66
CA THR A 378 -22.78 3.26 -26.89
C THR A 378 -23.26 1.84 -26.52
N ASP A 379 -22.47 0.78 -26.72
CA ASP A 379 -22.99 -0.59 -26.49
C ASP A 379 -23.04 -1.00 -25.01
N ARG A 380 -22.28 -0.35 -24.12
CA ARG A 380 -22.29 -0.70 -22.68
C ARG A 380 -23.49 -0.14 -21.91
N LEU A 381 -24.21 0.84 -22.46
CA LEU A 381 -25.39 1.43 -21.82
C LEU A 381 -26.71 0.80 -22.28
N LEU A 382 -26.70 -0.07 -23.29
CA LEU A 382 -27.90 -0.75 -23.80
C LEU A 382 -28.12 -2.17 -23.24
N LYS A 383 -27.28 -2.64 -22.32
CA LYS A 383 -27.39 -3.98 -21.70
C LYS A 383 -27.36 -3.98 -20.16
N ILE A 384 -27.95 -2.96 -19.53
CA ILE A 384 -28.34 -3.02 -18.11
C ILE A 384 -29.84 -2.79 -18.00
#